data_AF-A0A2Z4L8U9-F1
#
_entry.id   AF-A0A2Z4L8U9-F1
#
_cell.length_a   1.000
_cell.length_b   1.000
_cell.length_c   1.000
_cell.angle_alpha   90.00
_cell.angle_beta   90.00
_cell.angle_gamma   90.00
#
_symmetry.space_group_name_H-M   'P 1'
#
loop_
_entity.id
_entity.type
_entity.pdbx_description
1 polymer ?
#
loop_
_entity_poly.entity_id
_entity_poly.type
_entity_poly.pdbx_seq_one_letter_code
_entity_poly.pdbx_strand_id
1 'polypeptide(L)'
;MNKRKISIIAAIVILAIVAYFGVTQYQSYQEEVLTESFNKNLQNASAIEANLISSTEKFNNRPSTDVDELMNTINNDMSPKYAEELNVLNKTYESTNNDTKKQYINLQMKRIELSSKNLNGTVTTLNAISQLYKGEKSQEDAQTAINNANKDITDSSNELNSVLTDIKTLLKQNPDFDQSLRGLHLEKSFYGETQQQPQNITNTTNTTNTTNNTQ
;
A
#
# COMPACT_ATOMS: atom_id res chain seq x y z
N MET A 1 9.81 13.97 67.63
CA MET A 1 9.05 14.24 66.40
C MET A 1 7.58 13.90 66.65
N ASN A 2 6.64 14.82 66.38
CA ASN A 2 5.23 14.68 66.77
C ASN A 2 4.56 13.57 65.93
N LYS A 3 3.90 12.58 66.56
CA LYS A 3 3.29 11.40 65.88
C LYS A 3 2.36 11.81 64.73
N ARG A 4 1.69 12.96 64.86
CA ARG A 4 0.84 13.57 63.82
C ARG A 4 1.63 13.95 62.55
N LYS A 5 2.84 14.52 62.70
CA LYS A 5 3.72 14.87 61.57
C LYS A 5 4.26 13.64 60.84
N ILE A 6 4.53 12.54 61.58
CA ILE A 6 4.98 11.27 61.01
C ILE A 6 3.86 10.63 60.18
N SER A 7 2.60 10.65 60.66
CA SER A 7 1.46 10.09 59.92
C SER A 7 1.16 10.81 58.61
N ILE A 8 1.36 12.14 58.58
CA ILE A 8 1.14 12.96 57.37
C ILE A 8 2.22 12.67 56.34
N ILE A 9 3.49 12.57 56.75
CA ILE A 9 4.60 12.23 55.85
C ILE A 9 4.39 10.82 55.29
N ALA A 10 4.00 9.84 56.13
CA ALA A 10 3.72 8.48 55.69
C ALA A 10 2.56 8.42 54.66
N ALA A 11 1.48 9.17 54.88
CA ALA A 11 0.35 9.23 53.94
C ALA A 11 0.73 9.84 52.58
N ILE A 12 1.55 10.89 52.57
CA ILE A 12 2.06 11.52 51.33
C ILE A 12 2.97 10.55 50.57
N VAL A 13 3.86 9.83 51.27
CA VAL A 13 4.74 8.83 50.65
C VAL A 13 3.92 7.68 50.06
N ILE A 14 2.89 7.19 50.75
CA ILE A 14 2.01 6.13 50.24
C ILE A 14 1.25 6.62 48.99
N LEU A 15 0.71 7.84 49.00
CA LEU A 15 0.04 8.42 47.84
C LEU A 15 1.00 8.61 46.65
N ALA A 16 2.24 9.04 46.89
CA ALA A 16 3.26 9.16 45.85
C ALA A 16 3.64 7.79 45.26
N ILE A 17 3.72 6.75 46.09
CA ILE A 17 3.99 5.37 45.68
C ILE A 17 2.82 4.82 44.85
N VAL A 18 1.58 5.00 45.30
CA VAL A 18 0.38 4.57 44.55
C VAL A 18 0.24 5.33 43.23
N ALA A 19 0.55 6.62 43.21
CA ALA A 19 0.57 7.41 41.97
C ALA A 19 1.67 6.92 41.01
N TYR A 20 2.87 6.63 41.53
CA TYR A 20 3.99 6.11 40.73
C TYR A 20 3.69 4.73 40.13
N PHE A 21 3.21 3.79 40.95
CA PHE A 21 2.83 2.44 40.48
C PHE A 21 1.57 2.45 39.59
N GLY A 22 0.61 3.34 39.86
CA GLY A 22 -0.58 3.50 39.03
C GLY A 22 -0.28 4.07 37.64
N VAL A 23 0.60 5.07 37.56
CA VAL A 23 1.02 5.68 36.28
C VAL A 23 1.85 4.69 35.45
N THR A 24 2.77 3.95 36.06
CA THR A 24 3.59 2.96 35.35
C THR A 24 2.77 1.80 34.79
N GLN A 25 1.81 1.25 35.54
CA GLN A 25 0.91 0.22 35.02
C GLN A 25 -0.04 0.73 33.92
N TYR A 26 -0.49 1.97 34.02
CA TYR A 26 -1.34 2.58 33.00
C TYR A 26 -0.58 2.82 31.69
N GLN A 27 0.69 3.25 31.76
CA GLN A 27 1.55 3.43 30.59
C GLN A 27 1.80 2.10 29.87
N SER A 28 2.14 1.03 30.60
CA SER A 28 2.32 -0.30 29.99
C SER A 28 1.06 -0.83 29.32
N TYR A 29 -0.12 -0.61 29.91
CA TYR A 29 -1.39 -1.03 29.31
C TYR A 29 -1.72 -0.25 28.04
N GLN A 30 -1.46 1.07 28.02
CA GLN A 30 -1.66 1.87 26.81
C GLN A 30 -0.72 1.44 25.68
N GLU A 31 0.54 1.12 25.98
CA GLU A 31 1.49 0.64 24.98
C GLU A 31 1.10 -0.72 24.40
N GLU A 32 0.56 -1.62 25.23
CA GLU A 32 0.05 -2.93 24.80
C GLU A 32 -1.14 -2.78 23.85
N VAL A 33 -2.15 -1.99 24.22
CA VAL A 33 -3.34 -1.75 23.39
C VAL A 33 -2.98 -1.07 22.06
N LEU A 34 -2.07 -0.11 22.07
CA LEU A 34 -1.59 0.55 20.85
C LEU A 34 -0.84 -0.44 19.94
N THR A 35 -0.01 -1.30 20.52
CA THR A 35 0.72 -2.33 19.76
C THR A 35 -0.22 -3.38 19.16
N GLU A 36 -1.23 -3.84 19.91
CA GLU A 36 -2.24 -4.76 19.39
C GLU A 36 -3.04 -4.12 18.25
N SER A 37 -3.49 -2.87 18.43
CA SER A 37 -4.21 -2.10 17.40
C SER A 37 -3.36 -1.93 16.13
N PHE A 38 -2.08 -1.59 16.29
CA PHE A 38 -1.13 -1.46 15.18
C PHE A 38 -1.02 -2.77 14.39
N ASN A 39 -0.77 -3.89 15.08
CA ASN A 39 -0.61 -5.19 14.46
C ASN A 39 -1.88 -5.65 13.75
N LYS A 40 -3.04 -5.51 14.41
CA LYS A 40 -4.33 -5.90 13.86
C LYS A 40 -4.68 -5.08 12.62
N ASN A 41 -4.44 -3.78 12.64
CA ASN A 41 -4.72 -2.93 11.48
C ASN A 41 -3.77 -3.25 10.32
N LEU A 42 -2.50 -3.58 10.57
CA LEU A 42 -1.60 -4.08 9.52
C LEU A 42 -2.08 -5.39 8.89
N GLN A 43 -2.53 -6.34 9.70
CA GLN A 43 -3.10 -7.60 9.19
C GLN A 43 -4.35 -7.36 8.35
N ASN A 44 -5.22 -6.43 8.77
CA ASN A 44 -6.40 -6.04 8.00
C ASN A 44 -6.00 -5.39 6.66
N ALA A 45 -5.05 -4.46 6.65
CA ALA A 45 -4.55 -3.84 5.43
C ALA A 45 -3.95 -4.90 4.48
N SER A 46 -3.16 -5.83 5.02
CA SER A 46 -2.58 -6.94 4.26
C SER A 46 -3.64 -7.88 3.69
N ALA A 47 -4.74 -8.13 4.40
CA ALA A 47 -5.84 -8.96 3.88
C ALA A 47 -6.59 -8.26 2.73
N ILE A 48 -6.72 -6.93 2.79
CA ILE A 48 -7.26 -6.13 1.68
C ILE A 48 -6.35 -6.24 0.46
N GLU A 49 -5.03 -6.14 0.65
CA GLU A 49 -4.05 -6.30 -0.44
C GLU A 49 -4.11 -7.70 -1.06
N ALA A 50 -4.20 -8.76 -0.25
CA ALA A 50 -4.37 -10.13 -0.76
C ALA A 50 -5.62 -10.26 -1.65
N ASN A 51 -6.72 -9.61 -1.25
CA ASN A 51 -7.93 -9.55 -2.06
C ASN A 51 -7.76 -8.73 -3.34
N LEU A 52 -6.96 -7.66 -3.33
CA LEU A 52 -6.61 -6.87 -4.51
C LEU A 52 -5.74 -7.67 -5.49
N ILE A 53 -4.75 -8.41 -5.00
CA ILE A 53 -3.91 -9.29 -5.80
C ILE A 53 -4.78 -10.34 -6.49
N SER A 54 -5.65 -11.03 -5.73
CA SER A 54 -6.59 -12.00 -6.30
C SER A 54 -7.54 -11.39 -7.34
N SER A 55 -8.07 -10.20 -7.08
CA SER A 55 -8.90 -9.45 -8.04
C SER A 55 -8.12 -9.11 -9.31
N THR A 56 -6.87 -8.69 -9.19
CA THR A 56 -5.99 -8.33 -10.30
C THR A 56 -5.65 -9.55 -11.15
N GLU A 57 -5.33 -10.69 -10.53
CA GLU A 57 -5.10 -11.96 -11.24
C GLU A 57 -6.34 -12.41 -12.01
N LYS A 58 -7.53 -12.32 -11.39
CA LYS A 58 -8.80 -12.64 -12.07
C LYS A 58 -9.06 -11.69 -13.24
N PHE A 59 -8.82 -10.40 -13.05
CA PHE A 59 -8.96 -9.38 -14.10
C PHE A 59 -8.04 -9.68 -15.28
N ASN A 60 -6.75 -9.95 -15.04
CA ASN A 60 -5.76 -10.23 -16.07
C ASN A 60 -6.01 -11.54 -16.84
N ASN A 61 -6.68 -12.51 -16.21
CA ASN A 61 -7.01 -13.80 -16.82
C ASN A 61 -8.44 -13.87 -17.37
N ARG A 62 -9.21 -12.78 -17.31
CA ARG A 62 -10.59 -12.74 -17.80
C ARG A 62 -10.60 -12.69 -19.34
N PRO A 63 -11.34 -13.57 -20.03
CA PRO A 63 -11.49 -13.54 -21.49
C PRO A 63 -12.57 -12.53 -21.91
N SER A 64 -12.39 -11.25 -21.59
CA SER A 64 -13.28 -10.18 -22.05
C SER A 64 -12.51 -9.16 -22.87
N THR A 65 -13.08 -8.81 -24.03
CA THR A 65 -12.62 -7.69 -24.87
C THR A 65 -13.51 -6.47 -24.71
N ASP A 66 -14.54 -6.54 -23.84
CA ASP A 66 -15.43 -5.42 -23.58
C ASP A 66 -14.77 -4.44 -22.60
N VAL A 67 -14.33 -3.32 -23.16
CA VAL A 67 -13.61 -2.26 -22.46
C VAL A 67 -14.48 -1.63 -21.37
N ASP A 68 -15.79 -1.52 -21.57
CA ASP A 68 -16.69 -0.94 -20.58
C ASP A 68 -16.87 -1.90 -19.39
N GLU A 69 -16.94 -3.21 -19.63
CA GLU A 69 -16.95 -4.23 -18.58
C GLU A 69 -15.64 -4.23 -17.76
N LEU A 70 -14.50 -4.11 -18.44
CA LEU A 70 -13.19 -4.05 -17.79
C LEU A 70 -13.06 -2.80 -16.92
N MET A 71 -13.45 -1.63 -17.42
CA MET A 71 -13.47 -0.39 -16.62
C MET A 71 -14.43 -0.49 -15.44
N ASN A 72 -15.61 -1.09 -15.62
CA ASN A 72 -16.58 -1.28 -14.55
C ASN A 72 -16.03 -2.16 -13.42
N THR A 73 -15.32 -3.24 -13.77
CA THR A 73 -14.63 -4.11 -12.81
C THR A 73 -13.58 -3.33 -12.02
N ILE A 74 -12.76 -2.54 -12.71
CA ILE A 74 -11.74 -1.72 -12.04
C ILE A 74 -12.38 -0.73 -11.08
N ASN A 75 -13.36 0.04 -11.55
CA ASN A 75 -13.95 1.15 -10.80
C ASN A 75 -14.79 0.69 -9.60
N ASN A 76 -15.45 -0.47 -9.68
CA ASN A 76 -16.35 -0.93 -8.61
C ASN A 76 -15.73 -1.99 -7.71
N ASP A 77 -14.81 -2.83 -8.21
CA ASP A 77 -14.28 -3.95 -7.43
C ASP A 77 -12.85 -3.73 -6.93
N MET A 78 -12.05 -2.93 -7.66
CA MET A 78 -10.62 -2.73 -7.35
C MET A 78 -10.36 -1.36 -6.72
N SER A 79 -10.78 -0.27 -7.35
CA SER A 79 -10.54 1.10 -6.87
C SER A 79 -11.01 1.33 -5.43
N PRO A 80 -12.19 0.84 -4.99
CA PRO A 80 -12.63 1.04 -3.61
C PRO A 80 -11.74 0.35 -2.56
N LYS A 81 -11.12 -0.78 -2.90
CA LYS A 81 -10.25 -1.53 -1.98
C LYS A 81 -8.96 -0.76 -1.68
N TYR A 82 -8.41 -0.02 -2.64
CA TYR A 82 -7.26 0.85 -2.38
C TYR A 82 -7.60 1.96 -1.38
N ALA A 83 -8.79 2.55 -1.49
CA ALA A 83 -9.27 3.54 -0.52
C ALA A 83 -9.53 2.93 0.87
N GLU A 84 -10.05 1.70 0.90
CA GLU A 84 -10.23 0.93 2.13
C GLU A 84 -8.90 0.67 2.83
N GLU A 85 -7.89 0.20 2.08
CA GLU A 85 -6.55 -0.07 2.61
C GLU A 85 -5.90 1.21 3.14
N LEU A 86 -5.99 2.34 2.41
CA LEU A 86 -5.50 3.63 2.90
C LEU A 86 -6.16 4.05 4.20
N ASN A 87 -7.48 3.87 4.33
CA ASN A 87 -8.20 4.21 5.57
C ASN A 87 -7.73 3.34 6.75
N VAL A 88 -7.47 2.06 6.52
CA VAL A 88 -6.91 1.17 7.56
C VAL A 88 -5.48 1.59 7.91
N LEU A 89 -4.62 1.87 6.93
CA LEU A 89 -3.26 2.34 7.17
C LEU A 89 -3.23 3.68 7.93
N ASN A 90 -4.15 4.60 7.64
CA ASN A 90 -4.25 5.85 8.35
C ASN A 90 -4.62 5.64 9.83
N LYS A 91 -5.50 4.67 10.14
CA LYS A 91 -5.77 4.26 11.54
C LYS A 91 -4.56 3.58 12.17
N THR A 92 -3.78 2.82 11.41
CA THR A 92 -2.52 2.23 11.87
C THR A 92 -1.52 3.31 12.25
N TYR A 93 -1.42 4.39 11.48
CA TYR A 93 -0.54 5.53 11.78
C TYR A 93 -0.86 6.15 13.15
N GLU A 94 -2.15 6.32 13.46
CA GLU A 94 -2.63 6.87 14.74
C GLU A 94 -2.45 5.88 15.92
N SER A 95 -2.27 4.59 15.64
CA SER A 95 -2.11 3.55 16.67
C SER A 95 -0.67 3.41 17.21
N THR A 96 0.22 4.34 16.88
CA THR A 96 1.60 4.31 17.38
C THR A 96 2.17 5.70 17.58
N ASN A 97 3.07 5.85 18.55
CA ASN A 97 3.89 7.05 18.74
C ASN A 97 5.35 6.86 18.30
N ASN A 98 5.70 5.69 17.77
CA ASN A 98 7.05 5.38 17.34
C ASN A 98 7.31 5.94 15.93
N ASP A 99 8.33 6.79 15.80
CA ASP A 99 8.65 7.47 14.53
C ASP A 99 9.02 6.49 13.40
N THR A 100 9.77 5.42 13.69
CA THR A 100 10.08 4.38 12.70
C THR A 100 8.81 3.70 12.19
N LYS A 101 7.87 3.35 13.09
CA LYS A 101 6.58 2.76 12.71
C LYS A 101 5.75 3.74 11.88
N LYS A 102 5.72 5.03 12.24
CA LYS A 102 5.04 6.07 11.46
C LYS A 102 5.64 6.24 10.06
N GLN A 103 6.96 6.31 9.96
CA GLN A 103 7.66 6.37 8.69
C GLN A 103 7.35 5.15 7.81
N TYR A 104 7.31 3.96 8.42
CA TYR A 104 6.90 2.74 7.74
C TYR A 104 5.47 2.83 7.19
N ILE A 105 4.50 3.27 8.01
CA ILE A 105 3.11 3.44 7.55
C ILE A 105 2.99 4.47 6.43
N ASN A 106 3.73 5.59 6.51
CA ASN A 106 3.76 6.57 5.43
C ASN A 106 4.27 5.97 4.11
N LEU A 107 5.30 5.11 4.16
CA LEU A 107 5.78 4.39 2.98
C LEU A 107 4.72 3.42 2.45
N GLN A 108 3.99 2.71 3.32
CA GLN A 108 2.89 1.83 2.91
C GLN A 108 1.73 2.61 2.27
N MET A 109 1.36 3.76 2.83
CA MET A 109 0.32 4.62 2.23
C MET A 109 0.76 5.11 0.85
N LYS A 110 2.01 5.57 0.72
CA LYS A 110 2.57 6.03 -0.56
C LYS A 110 2.61 4.91 -1.60
N ARG A 111 2.96 3.68 -1.20
CA ARG A 111 2.90 2.48 -2.05
C ARG A 111 1.49 2.29 -2.63
N ILE A 112 0.46 2.45 -1.80
CA ILE A 112 -0.93 2.29 -2.20
C ILE A 112 -1.41 3.43 -3.10
N GLU A 113 -1.04 4.67 -2.81
CA GLU A 113 -1.33 5.81 -3.68
C GLU A 113 -0.76 5.63 -5.10
N LEU A 114 0.48 5.15 -5.20
CA LEU A 114 1.13 4.88 -6.49
C LEU A 114 0.51 3.70 -7.23
N SER A 115 0.13 2.64 -6.50
CA SER A 115 -0.57 1.48 -7.08
C SER A 115 -1.95 1.86 -7.62
N SER A 116 -2.69 2.70 -6.87
CA SER A 116 -3.97 3.27 -7.30
C SER A 116 -3.81 4.18 -8.52
N LYS A 117 -2.74 5.00 -8.57
CA LYS A 117 -2.42 5.84 -9.73
C LYS A 117 -2.13 5.00 -10.98
N ASN A 118 -1.40 3.89 -10.86
CA ASN A 118 -1.17 2.95 -11.96
C ASN A 118 -2.49 2.34 -12.48
N LEU A 119 -3.39 1.94 -11.57
CA LEU A 119 -4.71 1.42 -11.94
C LEU A 119 -5.54 2.48 -12.69
N ASN A 120 -5.51 3.74 -12.25
CA ASN A 120 -6.21 4.84 -12.92
C ASN A 120 -5.63 5.13 -14.33
N GLY A 121 -4.32 4.97 -14.52
CA GLY A 121 -3.70 5.03 -15.85
C GLY A 121 -4.25 3.93 -16.79
N THR A 122 -4.51 2.74 -16.25
CA THR A 122 -5.16 1.65 -16.99
C THR A 122 -6.58 2.02 -17.40
N VAL A 123 -7.38 2.58 -16.47
CA VAL A 123 -8.73 3.09 -16.78
C VAL A 123 -8.68 4.18 -17.86
N THR A 124 -7.72 5.10 -17.79
CA THR A 124 -7.57 6.17 -18.78
C THR A 124 -7.27 5.60 -20.17
N THR A 125 -6.44 4.57 -20.25
CA THR A 125 -6.11 3.86 -21.49
C THR A 125 -7.36 3.16 -22.06
N LEU A 126 -8.08 2.41 -21.22
CA LEU A 126 -9.32 1.74 -21.60
C LEU A 126 -10.37 2.75 -22.07
N ASN A 127 -10.56 3.85 -21.35
CA ASN A 127 -11.52 4.88 -21.73
C ASN A 127 -11.17 5.53 -23.08
N ALA A 128 -9.89 5.81 -23.34
CA ALA A 128 -9.44 6.33 -24.64
C ALA A 128 -9.75 5.36 -25.78
N ILE A 129 -9.58 4.05 -25.55
CA ILE A 129 -9.93 3.00 -26.52
C ILE A 129 -11.44 2.94 -26.75
N SER A 130 -12.25 2.91 -25.68
CA SER A 130 -13.72 2.89 -25.76
C SER A 130 -14.26 4.09 -26.56
N GLN A 131 -13.76 5.29 -26.27
CA GLN A 131 -14.15 6.53 -26.96
C GLN A 131 -13.72 6.54 -28.43
N LEU A 132 -12.56 5.98 -28.77
CA LEU A 132 -12.12 5.83 -30.16
C LEU A 132 -13.06 4.91 -30.94
N TYR A 133 -13.39 3.74 -30.39
CA TYR A 133 -14.31 2.78 -31.04
C TYR A 133 -15.73 3.33 -31.21
N LYS A 134 -16.19 4.17 -30.27
CA LYS A 134 -17.50 4.84 -30.33
C LYS A 134 -17.51 6.06 -31.26
N GLY A 135 -16.35 6.48 -31.78
CA GLY A 135 -16.22 7.69 -32.59
C GLY A 135 -16.35 9.00 -31.79
N GLU A 136 -16.29 8.92 -30.46
CA GLU A 136 -16.35 10.07 -29.55
C GLU A 136 -15.01 10.81 -29.44
N LYS A 137 -13.91 10.13 -29.80
CA LYS A 137 -12.56 10.67 -29.77
C LYS A 137 -11.82 10.35 -31.08
N SER A 138 -11.04 11.31 -31.59
CA SER A 138 -10.20 11.09 -32.77
C SER A 138 -9.06 10.11 -32.49
N GLN A 139 -8.46 9.53 -33.52
CA GLN A 139 -7.30 8.65 -33.37
C GLN A 139 -6.11 9.38 -32.72
N GLU A 140 -5.87 10.65 -33.08
CA GLU A 140 -4.78 11.46 -32.54
C GLU A 140 -4.98 11.78 -31.05
N ASP A 141 -6.20 12.15 -30.68
CA ASP A 141 -6.54 12.44 -29.27
C ASP A 141 -6.48 11.17 -28.41
N ALA A 142 -6.95 10.04 -28.95
CA ALA A 142 -6.89 8.75 -28.25
C ALA A 142 -5.43 8.33 -28.03
N GLN A 143 -4.58 8.43 -29.06
CA GLN A 143 -3.16 8.12 -28.93
C GLN A 143 -2.45 9.04 -27.94
N THR A 144 -2.78 10.33 -27.94
CA THR A 144 -2.21 11.29 -26.98
C THR A 144 -2.59 10.93 -25.54
N ALA A 145 -3.87 10.60 -25.29
CA ALA A 145 -4.33 10.17 -23.96
C ALA A 145 -3.62 8.88 -23.50
N ILE A 146 -3.47 7.89 -24.40
CA ILE A 146 -2.76 6.64 -24.11
C ILE A 146 -1.28 6.90 -23.81
N ASN A 147 -0.61 7.75 -24.59
CA ASN A 147 0.80 8.09 -24.37
C ASN A 147 1.01 8.77 -23.01
N ASN A 148 0.13 9.70 -22.64
CA ASN A 148 0.18 10.36 -21.35
C ASN A 148 -0.07 9.38 -20.20
N ALA A 149 -1.08 8.51 -20.31
CA ALA A 149 -1.36 7.49 -19.32
C ALA A 149 -0.18 6.52 -19.14
N ASN A 150 0.46 6.08 -20.23
CA ASN A 150 1.63 5.20 -20.20
C ASN A 150 2.84 5.88 -19.54
N LYS A 151 3.04 7.18 -19.79
CA LYS A 151 4.06 7.97 -19.11
C LYS A 151 3.79 8.04 -17.61
N ASP A 152 2.55 8.35 -17.21
CA ASP A 152 2.17 8.42 -15.80
C ASP A 152 2.34 7.08 -15.08
N ILE A 153 1.96 5.96 -15.73
CA ILE A 153 2.19 4.61 -15.20
C ILE A 153 3.69 4.33 -15.04
N THR A 154 4.50 4.70 -16.02
CA THR A 154 5.96 4.46 -15.97
C THR A 154 6.60 5.24 -14.83
N ASP A 155 6.30 6.54 -14.74
CA ASP A 155 6.84 7.41 -13.70
C ASP A 155 6.40 6.94 -12.31
N SER A 156 5.13 6.56 -12.15
CA SER A 156 4.59 6.08 -10.88
C SER A 156 5.11 4.68 -10.49
N SER A 157 5.38 3.81 -11.47
CA SER A 157 5.99 2.50 -11.23
C SER A 157 7.46 2.61 -10.80
N ASN A 158 8.20 3.57 -11.38
CA ASN A 158 9.56 3.86 -10.94
C ASN A 158 9.57 4.38 -9.50
N GLU A 159 8.67 5.29 -9.16
CA GLU A 159 8.51 5.79 -7.79
C GLU A 159 8.09 4.66 -6.82
N LEU A 160 7.19 3.76 -7.25
CA LEU A 160 6.76 2.61 -6.44
C LEU A 160 7.93 1.68 -6.12
N ASN A 161 8.80 1.41 -7.09
CA ASN A 161 10.01 0.61 -6.87
C ASN A 161 10.98 1.28 -5.88
N SER A 162 11.08 2.61 -5.91
CA SER A 162 11.85 3.36 -4.90
C SER A 162 11.23 3.18 -3.52
N VAL A 163 9.91 3.33 -3.38
CA VAL A 163 9.21 3.16 -2.10
C VAL A 163 9.39 1.74 -1.54
N LEU A 164 9.32 0.70 -2.38
CA LEU A 164 9.59 -0.68 -1.95
C LEU A 164 11.04 -0.86 -1.46
N THR A 165 12.00 -0.20 -2.12
CA THR A 165 13.40 -0.18 -1.69
C THR A 165 13.57 0.55 -0.36
N ASP A 166 12.86 1.65 -0.16
CA ASP A 166 12.88 2.43 1.09
C ASP A 166 12.26 1.64 2.25
N ILE A 167 11.16 0.93 2.02
CA ILE A 167 10.56 -0.01 3.00
C ILE A 167 11.60 -1.05 3.41
N LYS A 168 12.21 -1.72 2.43
CA LYS A 168 13.22 -2.76 2.69
C LYS A 168 14.43 -2.21 3.45
N THR A 169 14.86 -0.99 3.12
CA THR A 169 15.97 -0.31 3.80
C THR A 169 15.62 0.03 5.25
N LEU A 170 14.43 0.59 5.49
CA LEU A 170 13.94 0.92 6.82
C LEU A 170 13.86 -0.32 7.71
N LEU A 171 13.31 -1.43 7.19
CA LEU A 171 13.21 -2.70 7.93
C LEU A 171 14.59 -3.29 8.23
N LYS A 172 15.52 -3.25 7.27
CA LYS A 172 16.91 -3.69 7.48
C LYS A 172 17.63 -2.88 8.56
N GLN A 173 17.35 -1.58 8.65
CA GLN A 173 17.91 -0.69 9.69
C GLN A 173 17.26 -0.91 11.07
N ASN A 174 16.11 -1.56 11.14
CA ASN A 174 15.32 -1.75 12.36
C ASN A 174 14.93 -3.25 12.51
N PRO A 175 15.89 -4.14 12.81
CA PRO A 175 15.69 -5.59 12.74
C PRO A 175 14.62 -6.14 13.70
N ASP A 176 14.48 -5.57 14.90
CA ASP A 176 13.42 -5.98 15.85
C ASP A 176 12.03 -5.67 15.30
N PHE A 177 11.90 -4.56 14.56
CA PHE A 177 10.65 -4.20 13.89
C PHE A 177 10.38 -5.11 12.68
N ASP A 178 11.40 -5.38 11.85
CA ASP A 178 11.27 -6.36 10.76
C ASP A 178 10.81 -7.74 11.28
N GLN A 179 11.44 -8.24 12.34
CA GLN A 179 11.07 -9.51 12.97
C GLN A 179 9.61 -9.48 13.47
N SER A 180 9.20 -8.38 14.12
CA SER A 180 7.82 -8.20 14.58
C SER A 180 6.83 -8.25 13.42
N LEU A 181 7.12 -7.55 12.31
CA LEU A 181 6.26 -7.56 11.12
C LEU A 181 6.23 -8.93 10.44
N ARG A 182 7.35 -9.64 10.38
CA ARG A 182 7.42 -11.00 9.80
C ARG A 182 6.61 -12.01 10.60
N GLY A 183 6.51 -11.82 11.92
CA GLY A 183 5.62 -12.58 12.79
C GLY A 183 4.12 -12.36 12.52
N LEU A 184 3.74 -11.29 11.83
CA LEU A 184 2.34 -11.01 11.46
C LEU A 184 1.90 -11.72 10.18
N HIS A 185 2.82 -12.31 9.42
CA HIS A 185 2.55 -13.01 8.16
C HIS A 185 1.78 -12.16 7.13
N LEU A 186 2.28 -10.95 6.87
CA LEU A 186 1.70 -10.00 5.92
C LEU A 186 2.06 -10.35 4.46
N GLU A 187 1.45 -9.66 3.51
CA GLU A 187 1.77 -9.74 2.09
C GLU A 187 3.20 -9.25 1.80
N LYS A 188 3.83 -9.80 0.75
CA LYS A 188 5.25 -9.58 0.45
C LYS A 188 5.65 -8.11 0.33
N SER A 189 4.79 -7.33 -0.29
CA SER A 189 4.95 -5.89 -0.49
C SER A 189 5.00 -5.10 0.83
N PHE A 190 4.46 -5.62 1.94
CA PHE A 190 4.63 -5.01 3.28
C PHE A 190 6.09 -5.09 3.76
N TYR A 191 6.91 -5.97 3.16
CA TYR A 191 8.33 -6.12 3.41
C TYR A 191 9.21 -5.47 2.33
N GLY A 192 8.61 -4.72 1.39
CA GLY A 192 9.32 -4.17 0.24
C GLY A 192 9.73 -5.22 -0.79
N GLU A 193 9.10 -6.40 -0.76
CA GLU A 193 9.35 -7.50 -1.68
C GLU A 193 8.28 -7.52 -2.77
N THR A 194 8.68 -7.69 -4.04
CA THR A 194 7.72 -7.88 -5.13
C THR A 194 7.32 -9.35 -5.21
N GLN A 195 6.09 -9.62 -5.65
CA GLN A 195 5.78 -10.94 -6.18
C GLN A 195 6.60 -11.10 -7.46
N GLN A 196 7.59 -11.99 -7.45
CA GLN A 196 8.28 -12.37 -8.69
C GLN A 196 7.24 -12.98 -9.65
N GLN A 197 6.78 -12.20 -10.62
CA GLN A 197 6.35 -12.73 -11.90
C GLN A 197 7.44 -12.41 -12.92
N PRO A 198 8.14 -13.42 -13.48
CA PRO A 198 8.98 -13.19 -14.65
C PRO A 198 8.06 -12.89 -15.85
N GLN A 199 7.79 -11.62 -16.11
CA GLN A 199 7.15 -11.17 -17.36
C GLN A 199 8.23 -11.15 -18.44
N ASN A 200 8.39 -12.30 -19.10
CA ASN A 200 9.20 -12.42 -20.30
C ASN A 200 8.38 -11.86 -21.48
N ILE A 201 8.36 -10.54 -21.65
CA ILE A 201 7.86 -9.93 -22.89
C ILE A 201 9.06 -9.78 -23.83
N THR A 202 9.38 -10.85 -24.55
CA THR A 202 10.24 -10.75 -25.73
C THR A 202 9.39 -10.19 -26.86
N ASN A 203 9.45 -8.88 -27.09
CA ASN A 203 8.91 -8.25 -28.30
C ASN A 203 9.66 -8.83 -29.51
N THR A 204 9.02 -9.79 -30.19
CA THR A 204 9.52 -10.32 -31.45
C THR A 204 9.01 -9.39 -32.55
N THR A 205 9.81 -8.40 -32.91
CA THR A 205 9.56 -7.58 -34.10
C THR A 205 9.78 -8.46 -35.33
N ASN A 206 8.69 -8.98 -35.90
CA ASN A 206 8.74 -9.58 -37.23
C ASN A 206 8.94 -8.48 -38.26
N THR A 207 10.19 -8.23 -38.61
CA THR A 207 10.57 -7.42 -39.78
C THR A 207 10.23 -8.22 -41.03
N THR A 208 9.09 -7.95 -41.65
CA THR A 208 8.77 -8.44 -42.99
C THR A 208 9.65 -7.69 -43.98
N ASN A 209 10.74 -8.32 -44.42
CA ASN A 209 11.52 -7.86 -45.57
C ASN A 209 10.69 -8.06 -46.84
N THR A 210 10.09 -6.99 -47.34
CA THR A 210 9.56 -6.93 -48.70
C THR A 210 10.73 -6.82 -49.67
N THR A 211 11.18 -7.94 -50.24
CA THR A 211 12.11 -7.91 -51.37
C THR A 211 11.30 -7.63 -52.64
N ASN A 212 11.35 -6.38 -53.11
CA ASN A 212 11.00 -6.05 -54.48
C ASN A 212 11.98 -6.76 -55.42
N ASN A 213 11.49 -7.76 -56.16
CA ASN A 213 12.19 -8.27 -57.33
C ASN A 213 11.50 -7.74 -58.58
N THR A 214 12.08 -6.68 -59.12
CA THR A 214 11.98 -6.28 -60.52
C THR A 214 12.99 -7.12 -61.30
N GLN A 215 12.50 -7.99 -62.19
CA GLN A 215 13.13 -8.32 -63.48
C GLN A 215 12.14 -9.10 -64.35
#